data_AF-A0A6J0YWN5-F1
#
_entry.id   AF-A0A6J0YWN5-F1
#
_cell.length_a   1.000
_cell.length_b   1.000
_cell.length_c   1.000
_cell.angle_alpha   90.00
_cell.angle_beta   90.00
_cell.angle_gamma   90.00
#
_symmetry.space_group_name_H-M   'P 1'
#
loop_
_entity.id
_entity.type
_entity.pdbx_description
1 polymer ?
#
loop_
_entity_poly.entity_id
_entity_poly.type
_entity_poly.pdbx_seq_one_letter_code
_entity_poly.pdbx_strand_id
1 'polypeptide(L)'
;MDTSAQDFRVLYVFVDIRIDTAHLLDSVRLTFPPGSALALVSTIQFVSTLQAAAQELKAEYRVSVPQCKPLSPGEILGCTSPCLPKEVEAVVYLGDGRFHLESVMIANPNISAYRYDPYSKVLSREHYDHQRMQANRQEAIATARSAKSWGLILGTLGRQGSPKILEHLESRLQALGLPFVRLLLSEIFPSKLSLLPEVDVWVQVACPRLSIDWGTAFHKPLLTPYEAAVALRDISWQQPYPMDFYASSSLGPWTVNHGRDRLLQVPGRPALGKVQGWPVRPSPAAACELCSCRDEEVSPIAP
;
A
#
# COMPACT_ATOMS: atom_id res chain seq x y z
N MET A 1 4.85 25.36 -6.76
CA MET A 1 4.20 24.88 -8.00
C MET A 1 2.80 24.49 -7.62
N ASP A 2 1.83 25.17 -8.23
CA ASP A 2 0.41 24.93 -8.05
C ASP A 2 0.09 23.47 -8.41
N THR A 3 -0.50 22.72 -7.48
CA THR A 3 -0.83 21.29 -7.65
C THR A 3 -2.30 21.09 -7.99
N SER A 4 -2.91 22.07 -8.65
CA SER A 4 -4.18 21.94 -9.36
C SER A 4 -4.08 20.99 -10.57
N ALA A 5 -3.43 19.83 -10.43
CA ALA A 5 -3.54 18.70 -11.34
C ALA A 5 -4.93 18.06 -11.25
N GLN A 6 -5.99 18.88 -11.29
CA GLN A 6 -7.38 18.49 -11.42
C GLN A 6 -7.76 18.19 -12.88
N ASP A 7 -6.87 18.48 -13.85
CA ASP A 7 -7.21 18.39 -15.28
C ASP A 7 -6.76 17.11 -16.00
N PHE A 8 -5.96 16.23 -15.39
CA PHE A 8 -5.58 14.98 -16.05
C PHE A 8 -6.43 13.81 -15.56
N ARG A 9 -7.45 13.46 -16.36
CA ARG A 9 -8.31 12.29 -16.11
C ARG A 9 -7.55 11.02 -16.48
N VAL A 10 -7.34 10.15 -15.50
CA VAL A 10 -6.70 8.84 -15.68
C VAL A 10 -7.75 7.76 -15.51
N LEU A 11 -7.93 6.92 -16.54
CA LEU A 11 -8.71 5.70 -16.45
C LEU A 11 -7.78 4.52 -16.16
N TYR A 12 -7.99 3.86 -15.02
CA TYR A 12 -7.33 2.59 -14.71
C TYR A 12 -8.14 1.44 -15.30
N VAL A 13 -7.58 0.75 -16.29
CA VAL A 13 -8.18 -0.44 -16.89
C VAL A 13 -7.46 -1.66 -16.32
N PHE A 14 -8.15 -2.40 -15.45
CA PHE A 14 -7.62 -3.64 -14.92
C PHE A 14 -7.67 -4.73 -15.99
N VAL A 15 -6.54 -5.40 -16.21
CA VAL A 15 -6.46 -6.57 -17.09
C VAL A 15 -6.72 -7.80 -16.24
N ASP A 16 -7.72 -8.58 -16.62
CA ASP A 16 -8.06 -9.85 -15.98
C ASP A 16 -7.51 -11.02 -16.81
N ILE A 17 -6.62 -11.82 -16.22
CA ILE A 17 -5.99 -12.96 -16.89
C ILE A 17 -6.70 -14.23 -16.46
N ARG A 18 -7.33 -14.89 -17.44
CA ARG A 18 -7.96 -16.20 -17.24
C ARG A 18 -6.91 -17.30 -17.22
N ILE A 19 -7.09 -18.25 -16.31
CA ILE A 19 -6.18 -19.39 -16.13
C ILE A 19 -6.98 -20.71 -16.06
N ASP A 20 -6.26 -21.83 -16.05
CA ASP A 20 -6.84 -23.14 -15.78
C ASP A 20 -7.13 -23.30 -14.27
N THR A 21 -8.34 -22.90 -13.86
CA THR A 21 -8.79 -22.97 -12.47
C THR A 21 -8.93 -24.41 -11.98
N ALA A 22 -9.32 -25.36 -12.85
CA ALA A 22 -9.43 -26.76 -12.47
C ALA A 22 -8.08 -27.32 -12.01
N HIS A 23 -7.03 -27.04 -12.79
CA HIS A 23 -5.68 -27.44 -12.42
C HIS A 23 -5.18 -26.79 -11.11
N LEU A 24 -5.52 -25.53 -10.85
CA LEU A 24 -5.21 -24.88 -9.57
C LEU A 24 -5.88 -25.62 -8.40
N LEU A 25 -7.18 -25.92 -8.52
CA LEU A 25 -7.94 -26.61 -7.48
C LEU A 25 -7.36 -28.01 -7.21
N ASP A 26 -7.07 -28.77 -8.26
CA ASP A 26 -6.50 -30.12 -8.15
C ASP A 26 -5.08 -30.09 -7.54
N SER A 27 -4.28 -29.08 -7.89
CA SER A 27 -2.94 -28.89 -7.29
C SER A 27 -3.03 -28.62 -5.78
N VAL A 28 -3.99 -27.80 -5.35
CA VAL A 28 -4.24 -27.54 -3.92
C VAL A 28 -4.69 -28.82 -3.23
N ARG A 29 -5.62 -29.58 -3.82
CA ARG A 29 -6.13 -30.84 -3.26
C ARG A 29 -5.07 -31.93 -3.13
N LEU A 30 -4.13 -31.98 -4.06
CA LEU A 30 -3.03 -32.94 -4.00
C LEU A 30 -2.00 -32.57 -2.91
N THR A 31 -1.89 -31.28 -2.57
CA THR A 31 -0.84 -30.76 -1.70
C THR A 31 -1.25 -30.67 -0.24
N PHE A 32 -2.51 -30.31 0.03
CA PHE A 32 -3.00 -30.05 1.38
C PHE A 32 -4.07 -31.06 1.79
N PRO A 33 -4.05 -31.57 3.04
CA PRO A 33 -5.13 -32.40 3.53
C PRO A 33 -6.42 -31.58 3.69
N PRO A 34 -7.60 -32.22 3.51
CA PRO A 34 -8.88 -31.56 3.79
C PRO A 34 -8.94 -31.00 5.21
N GLY A 35 -9.54 -29.82 5.36
CA GLY A 35 -9.66 -29.09 6.63
C GLY A 35 -8.53 -28.12 6.92
N SER A 36 -7.42 -28.15 6.18
CA SER A 36 -6.31 -27.20 6.33
C SER A 36 -6.77 -25.74 6.22
N ALA A 37 -6.18 -24.88 7.05
CA ALA A 37 -6.42 -23.44 7.01
C ALA A 37 -5.51 -22.73 6.01
N LEU A 38 -6.11 -22.25 4.92
CA LEU A 38 -5.40 -21.67 3.77
C LEU A 38 -5.71 -20.18 3.62
N ALA A 39 -4.68 -19.36 3.43
CA ALA A 39 -4.84 -17.99 2.95
C ALA A 39 -4.56 -17.93 1.44
N LEU A 40 -5.46 -17.34 0.67
CA LEU A 40 -5.31 -17.18 -0.77
C LEU A 40 -5.01 -15.73 -1.10
N VAL A 41 -3.90 -15.49 -1.81
CA VAL A 41 -3.43 -14.15 -2.22
C VAL A 41 -2.97 -14.15 -3.68
N SER A 42 -2.90 -12.99 -4.30
CA SER A 42 -2.54 -12.82 -5.71
C SER A 42 -2.22 -11.36 -6.06
N THR A 43 -1.82 -11.11 -7.31
CA THR A 43 -1.75 -9.78 -7.90
C THR A 43 -3.07 -9.43 -8.58
N ILE A 44 -3.30 -8.14 -8.80
CA ILE A 44 -4.57 -7.60 -9.32
C ILE A 44 -5.11 -8.34 -10.56
N GLN A 45 -4.21 -8.78 -11.45
CA GLN A 45 -4.55 -9.42 -12.72
C GLN A 45 -5.16 -10.83 -12.60
N PHE A 46 -5.14 -11.44 -11.42
CA PHE A 46 -5.70 -12.78 -11.16
C PHE A 46 -6.71 -12.80 -10.00
N VAL A 47 -7.02 -11.65 -9.39
CA VAL A 47 -7.89 -11.59 -8.19
C VAL A 47 -9.27 -12.17 -8.46
N SER A 48 -9.84 -11.97 -9.65
CA SER A 48 -11.14 -12.55 -10.02
C SER A 48 -11.14 -14.08 -9.92
N THR A 49 -10.11 -14.72 -10.48
CA THR A 49 -9.95 -16.17 -10.50
C THR A 49 -9.60 -16.71 -9.12
N LEU A 50 -8.78 -15.97 -8.36
CA LEU A 50 -8.51 -16.26 -6.95
C LEU A 50 -9.81 -16.32 -6.13
N GLN A 51 -10.72 -15.37 -6.32
CA GLN A 51 -12.01 -15.34 -5.62
C GLN A 51 -12.87 -16.55 -5.98
N ALA A 52 -12.94 -16.92 -7.27
CA ALA A 52 -13.68 -18.10 -7.72
C ALA A 52 -13.10 -19.39 -7.11
N ALA A 53 -11.78 -19.57 -7.19
CA ALA A 53 -11.09 -20.72 -6.59
C ALA A 53 -11.30 -20.78 -5.07
N ALA A 54 -11.29 -19.63 -4.39
CA ALA A 54 -11.54 -19.55 -2.97
C ALA A 54 -12.94 -20.05 -2.57
N GLN A 55 -13.98 -19.78 -3.37
CA GLN A 55 -15.33 -20.27 -3.07
C GLN A 55 -15.43 -21.79 -3.22
N GLU A 56 -14.83 -22.36 -4.26
CA GLU A 56 -14.80 -23.81 -4.49
C GLU A 56 -14.05 -24.53 -3.35
N LEU A 57 -12.88 -24.02 -2.96
CA LEU A 57 -12.06 -24.63 -1.91
C LEU A 57 -12.69 -24.57 -0.52
N LYS A 58 -13.66 -23.67 -0.26
CA LYS A 58 -14.35 -23.62 1.05
C LYS A 58 -15.14 -24.87 1.39
N ALA A 59 -15.50 -25.70 0.40
CA ALA A 59 -16.17 -26.96 0.64
C ALA A 59 -15.25 -27.98 1.37
N GLU A 60 -13.94 -27.85 1.20
CA GLU A 60 -12.95 -28.84 1.66
C GLU A 60 -11.94 -28.23 2.66
N TYR A 61 -11.72 -26.91 2.66
CA TYR A 61 -10.68 -26.21 3.41
C TYR A 61 -11.22 -25.01 4.20
N ARG A 62 -10.48 -24.58 5.24
CA ARG A 62 -10.75 -23.33 5.95
C ARG A 62 -10.07 -22.17 5.22
N VAL A 63 -10.72 -21.69 4.15
CA VAL A 63 -10.15 -20.67 3.26
C VAL A 63 -10.41 -19.25 3.77
N SER A 64 -9.35 -18.43 3.78
CA SER A 64 -9.41 -16.99 3.97
C SER A 64 -8.84 -16.25 2.76
N VAL A 65 -9.43 -15.10 2.42
CA VAL A 65 -8.93 -14.21 1.37
C VAL A 65 -8.68 -12.84 2.00
N PRO A 66 -7.48 -12.61 2.57
CA PRO A 66 -7.19 -11.44 3.39
C PRO A 66 -7.17 -10.16 2.56
N GLN A 67 -7.45 -9.02 3.19
CA GLN A 67 -7.45 -7.71 2.51
C GLN A 67 -6.61 -6.71 3.29
N CYS A 68 -5.67 -6.06 2.60
CA CYS A 68 -4.96 -4.89 3.10
C CYS A 68 -5.46 -3.64 2.37
N LYS A 69 -6.37 -2.88 2.99
CA LYS A 69 -6.96 -1.67 2.35
C LYS A 69 -5.86 -0.66 1.97
N PRO A 70 -5.93 -0.04 0.77
CA PRO A 70 -7.08 0.00 -0.14
C PRO A 70 -7.11 -1.12 -1.21
N LEU A 71 -6.23 -2.12 -1.12
CA LEU A 71 -6.18 -3.21 -2.10
C LEU A 71 -7.45 -4.06 -2.07
N SER A 72 -7.73 -4.75 -3.17
CA SER A 72 -8.84 -5.70 -3.28
C SER A 72 -8.62 -6.91 -2.36
N PRO A 73 -9.68 -7.62 -1.93
CA PRO A 73 -9.51 -8.86 -1.17
C PRO A 73 -8.65 -9.87 -1.94
N GLY A 74 -7.62 -10.38 -1.29
CA GLY A 74 -6.63 -11.30 -1.87
C GLY A 74 -5.53 -10.59 -2.66
N GLU A 75 -5.63 -9.30 -2.92
CA GLU A 75 -4.58 -8.54 -3.63
C GLU A 75 -3.44 -8.16 -2.68
N ILE A 76 -2.21 -8.38 -3.15
CA ILE A 76 -0.96 -7.98 -2.48
C ILE A 76 -0.07 -7.18 -3.44
N LEU A 77 0.76 -6.32 -2.87
CA LEU A 77 1.84 -5.63 -3.57
C LEU A 77 3.20 -6.13 -3.08
N GLY A 78 4.25 -5.89 -3.84
CA GLY A 78 5.62 -6.19 -3.40
C GLY A 78 6.06 -5.43 -2.14
N CYS A 79 5.34 -4.38 -1.75
CA CYS A 79 5.60 -3.55 -0.58
C CYS A 79 4.41 -3.46 0.41
N THR A 80 3.30 -4.15 0.16
CA THR A 80 2.10 -4.08 1.01
C THR A 80 1.39 -5.42 1.03
N SER A 81 1.35 -6.05 2.21
CA SER A 81 0.79 -7.39 2.43
C SER A 81 0.13 -7.51 3.80
N PRO A 82 -0.88 -8.39 3.94
CA PRO A 82 -1.58 -8.59 5.20
C PRO A 82 -0.72 -9.36 6.21
N CYS A 83 -0.91 -9.05 7.50
CA CYS A 83 -0.54 -9.95 8.58
C CYS A 83 -1.63 -11.02 8.72
N LEU A 84 -1.25 -12.28 8.61
CA LEU A 84 -2.16 -13.41 8.63
C LEU A 84 -2.36 -13.90 10.07
N PRO A 85 -3.56 -14.38 10.42
CA PRO A 85 -3.82 -15.01 11.71
C PRO A 85 -2.95 -16.26 11.93
N LYS A 86 -2.67 -16.59 13.20
CA LYS A 86 -1.81 -17.74 13.57
C LYS A 86 -2.40 -19.08 13.17
N GLU A 87 -3.71 -19.14 12.95
CA GLU A 87 -4.43 -20.34 12.56
C GLU A 87 -4.20 -20.71 11.10
N VAL A 88 -3.67 -19.80 10.27
CA VAL A 88 -3.35 -20.08 8.87
C VAL A 88 -2.13 -20.98 8.80
N GLU A 89 -2.30 -22.17 8.23
CA GLU A 89 -1.25 -23.18 8.06
C GLU A 89 -0.36 -22.87 6.85
N ALA A 90 -0.98 -22.42 5.76
CA ALA A 90 -0.28 -22.07 4.53
C ALA A 90 -0.93 -20.90 3.80
N VAL A 91 -0.09 -20.13 3.10
CA VAL A 91 -0.51 -19.16 2.11
C VAL A 91 -0.25 -19.71 0.71
N VAL A 92 -1.26 -19.67 -0.16
CA VAL A 92 -1.14 -20.01 -1.58
C VAL A 92 -1.28 -18.73 -2.38
N TYR A 93 -0.19 -18.35 -3.05
CA TYR A 93 -0.14 -17.24 -3.97
C TYR A 93 -0.41 -17.73 -5.40
N LEU A 94 -1.42 -17.17 -6.04
CA LEU A 94 -1.68 -17.34 -7.46
C LEU A 94 -0.90 -16.27 -8.23
N GLY A 95 0.08 -16.68 -9.03
CA GLY A 95 0.80 -15.77 -9.91
C GLY A 95 2.20 -16.27 -10.25
N ASP A 96 2.79 -15.62 -11.25
CA ASP A 96 4.18 -15.82 -11.61
C ASP A 96 5.11 -14.97 -10.72
N GLY A 97 6.40 -15.33 -10.76
CA GLY A 97 7.44 -14.66 -9.99
C GLY A 97 7.30 -14.79 -8.48
N ARG A 98 8.35 -14.36 -7.76
CA ARG A 98 8.41 -14.46 -6.29
C ARG A 98 8.23 -13.11 -5.60
N PHE A 99 8.43 -12.01 -6.32
CA PHE A 99 8.49 -10.66 -5.76
C PHE A 99 7.27 -10.30 -4.89
N HIS A 100 6.05 -10.57 -5.33
CA HIS A 100 4.84 -10.30 -4.56
C HIS A 100 4.68 -11.26 -3.39
N LEU A 101 4.87 -12.57 -3.61
CA LEU A 101 4.81 -13.56 -2.54
C LEU A 101 5.81 -13.27 -1.41
N GLU A 102 7.03 -12.83 -1.76
CA GLU A 102 8.05 -12.46 -0.79
C GLU A 102 7.58 -11.39 0.20
N SER A 103 6.72 -10.45 -0.21
CA SER A 103 6.19 -9.45 0.74
C SER A 103 5.28 -10.09 1.79
N VAL A 104 4.51 -11.11 1.43
CA VAL A 104 3.71 -11.89 2.38
C VAL A 104 4.61 -12.76 3.25
N MET A 105 5.64 -13.39 2.67
CA MET A 105 6.61 -14.18 3.45
C MET A 105 7.30 -13.30 4.49
N ILE A 106 7.80 -12.11 4.11
CA ILE A 106 8.45 -11.16 5.02
C ILE A 106 7.52 -10.78 6.18
N ALA A 107 6.24 -10.50 5.90
CA ALA A 107 5.25 -10.15 6.91
C ALA A 107 4.81 -11.34 7.77
N ASN A 108 5.01 -12.58 7.31
CA ASN A 108 4.49 -13.80 7.93
C ASN A 108 5.54 -14.93 7.94
N PRO A 109 6.67 -14.76 8.67
CA PRO A 109 7.84 -15.64 8.56
C PRO A 109 7.61 -17.10 8.99
N ASN A 110 6.52 -17.37 9.73
CA ASN A 110 6.21 -18.69 10.26
C ASN A 110 5.14 -19.45 9.47
N ILE A 111 4.61 -18.86 8.39
CA ILE A 111 3.56 -19.48 7.58
C ILE A 111 4.18 -20.11 6.34
N SER A 112 3.79 -21.34 6.02
CA SER A 112 4.29 -22.00 4.81
C SER A 112 3.77 -21.31 3.56
N ALA A 113 4.68 -20.88 2.69
CA ALA A 113 4.36 -20.18 1.46
C ALA A 113 4.39 -21.11 0.26
N TYR A 114 3.36 -21.04 -0.57
CA TYR A 114 3.26 -21.77 -1.82
C TYR A 114 2.93 -20.80 -2.96
N ARG A 115 3.52 -21.06 -4.12
CA ARG A 115 3.27 -20.32 -5.36
C ARG A 115 2.68 -21.26 -6.40
N TYR A 116 1.48 -20.95 -6.85
CA TYR A 116 0.93 -21.54 -8.06
C TYR A 116 1.23 -20.62 -9.24
N ASP A 117 2.08 -21.09 -10.15
CA ASP A 117 2.36 -20.41 -11.40
C ASP A 117 1.37 -20.89 -12.47
N PRO A 118 0.44 -20.02 -12.93
CA PRO A 118 -0.61 -20.43 -13.86
C PRO A 118 -0.11 -20.74 -15.27
N TYR A 119 1.11 -20.31 -15.63
CA TYR A 119 1.68 -20.53 -16.95
C TYR A 119 2.40 -21.87 -17.02
N SER A 120 3.24 -22.16 -16.02
CA SER A 120 3.94 -23.45 -15.92
C SER A 120 3.10 -24.54 -15.28
N LYS A 121 1.96 -24.20 -14.67
CA LYS A 121 1.07 -25.10 -13.93
C LYS A 121 1.79 -25.85 -12.81
N VAL A 122 2.63 -25.12 -12.08
CA VAL A 122 3.41 -25.67 -10.95
C VAL A 122 2.99 -25.00 -9.66
N LEU A 123 2.64 -25.81 -8.67
CA LEU A 123 2.53 -25.40 -7.27
C LEU A 123 3.84 -25.73 -6.54
N SER A 124 4.66 -24.72 -6.27
CA SER A 124 5.92 -24.88 -5.56
C SER A 124 5.82 -24.36 -4.13
N ARG A 125 6.50 -25.02 -3.18
CA ARG A 125 6.77 -24.44 -1.87
C ARG A 125 7.92 -23.46 -1.98
N GLU A 126 7.74 -22.27 -1.42
CA GLU A 126 8.69 -21.18 -1.50
C GLU A 126 9.28 -20.88 -0.12
N HIS A 127 10.56 -20.51 -0.09
CA HIS A 127 11.27 -20.18 1.14
C HIS A 127 11.90 -18.78 1.04
N TYR A 128 11.96 -18.07 2.16
CA TYR A 128 12.63 -16.77 2.26
C TYR A 128 13.74 -16.81 3.29
N ASP A 129 14.88 -16.23 2.97
CA ASP A 129 16.00 -16.12 3.90
C ASP A 129 15.78 -14.94 4.85
N HIS A 130 14.91 -15.17 5.84
CA HIS A 130 14.57 -14.16 6.85
C HIS A 130 15.79 -13.72 7.66
N GLN A 131 16.69 -14.65 7.99
CA GLN A 131 17.87 -14.36 8.80
C GLN A 131 18.81 -13.41 8.05
N ARG A 132 19.13 -13.72 6.78
CA ARG A 132 19.96 -12.85 5.96
C ARG A 132 19.33 -11.48 5.74
N MET A 133 18.04 -11.43 5.40
CA MET A 133 17.35 -10.16 5.21
C MET A 133 17.39 -9.33 6.49
N GLN A 134 17.02 -9.90 7.64
CA GLN A 134 17.01 -9.16 8.91
C GLN A 134 18.41 -8.72 9.33
N ALA A 135 19.43 -9.57 9.18
CA ALA A 135 20.81 -9.23 9.50
C ALA A 135 21.30 -8.03 8.66
N ASN A 136 21.10 -8.07 7.34
CA ASN A 136 21.47 -6.97 6.44
C ASN A 136 20.78 -5.66 6.83
N ARG A 137 19.50 -5.71 7.20
CA ARG A 137 18.71 -4.52 7.54
C ARG A 137 19.08 -3.97 8.91
N GLN A 138 19.33 -4.84 9.89
CA GLN A 138 19.81 -4.43 11.20
C GLN A 138 21.23 -3.85 11.16
N GLU A 139 22.13 -4.39 10.34
CA GLU A 139 23.47 -3.84 10.12
C GLU A 139 23.41 -2.43 9.51
N ALA A 140 22.55 -2.23 8.50
CA ALA A 140 22.35 -0.93 7.90
C ALA A 140 21.81 0.10 8.90
N ILE A 141 20.85 -0.28 9.74
CA ILE A 141 20.32 0.56 10.83
C ILE A 141 21.39 0.86 11.88
N ALA A 142 22.18 -0.15 12.28
CA ALA A 142 23.24 0.01 13.25
C ALA A 142 24.32 0.98 12.75
N THR A 143 24.69 0.88 11.47
CA THR A 143 25.62 1.80 10.80
C THR A 143 25.05 3.22 10.76
N ALA A 144 23.77 3.36 10.41
CA ALA A 144 23.08 4.65 10.34
C ALA A 144 22.99 5.40 11.68
N ARG A 145 22.95 4.68 12.81
CA ARG A 145 22.91 5.30 14.15
C ARG A 145 24.13 6.17 14.46
N SER A 146 25.25 5.91 13.79
CA SER A 146 26.51 6.65 13.96
C SER A 146 26.75 7.67 12.84
N ALA A 147 25.80 7.82 11.90
CA ALA A 147 25.92 8.73 10.77
C ALA A 147 25.89 10.19 11.20
N LYS A 148 26.78 11.01 10.62
CA LYS A 148 26.86 12.45 10.89
C LYS A 148 26.10 13.27 9.86
N SER A 149 25.91 12.74 8.65
CA SER A 149 25.19 13.39 7.56
C SER A 149 24.18 12.44 6.92
N TRP A 150 22.98 12.96 6.67
CA TRP A 150 21.87 12.18 6.11
C TRP A 150 21.51 12.65 4.71
N GLY A 151 21.11 11.72 3.85
CA GLY A 151 20.55 12.01 2.54
C GLY A 151 19.10 11.57 2.48
N LEU A 152 18.19 12.49 2.19
CA LEU A 152 16.77 12.20 2.03
C LEU A 152 16.41 12.19 0.54
N ILE A 153 15.99 11.01 0.05
CA ILE A 153 15.60 10.83 -1.35
C ILE A 153 14.07 10.84 -1.45
N LEU A 154 13.52 11.74 -2.27
CA LEU A 154 12.11 11.71 -2.66
C LEU A 154 11.99 11.11 -4.07
N GLY A 155 11.31 9.97 -4.17
CA GLY A 155 11.01 9.33 -5.45
C GLY A 155 10.03 10.17 -6.28
N THR A 156 10.39 10.51 -7.52
CA THR A 156 9.53 11.28 -8.43
C THR A 156 8.84 10.43 -9.50
N LEU A 157 9.09 9.11 -9.51
CA LEU A 157 8.43 8.18 -10.41
C LEU A 157 7.04 7.79 -9.88
N GLY A 158 6.00 8.13 -10.64
CA GLY A 158 4.61 7.80 -10.30
C GLY A 158 4.19 8.34 -8.92
N ARG A 159 3.55 7.50 -8.11
CA ARG A 159 3.10 7.81 -6.73
C ARG A 159 3.93 7.08 -5.66
N GLN A 160 5.22 6.85 -5.93
CA GLN A 160 6.11 6.17 -5.00
C GLN A 160 6.61 7.09 -3.87
N GLY A 161 6.86 8.37 -4.18
CA GLY A 161 7.26 9.37 -3.19
C GLY A 161 6.09 9.92 -2.39
N SER A 162 6.40 10.45 -1.21
CA SER A 162 5.44 11.12 -0.32
C SER A 162 6.08 12.35 0.32
N PRO A 163 5.69 13.57 -0.10
CA PRO A 163 6.16 14.81 0.54
C PRO A 163 5.89 14.83 2.04
N LYS A 164 4.75 14.29 2.49
CA LYS A 164 4.40 14.18 3.92
C LYS A 164 5.43 13.38 4.72
N ILE A 165 5.90 12.24 4.17
CA ILE A 165 6.92 11.42 4.84
C ILE A 165 8.26 12.15 4.83
N LEU A 166 8.60 12.80 3.72
CA LEU A 166 9.83 13.59 3.61
C LEU A 166 9.86 14.71 4.65
N GLU A 167 8.82 15.54 4.73
CA GLU A 167 8.67 16.63 5.69
C GLU A 167 8.78 16.13 7.14
N HIS A 168 8.19 14.96 7.44
CA HIS A 168 8.34 14.32 8.74
C HIS A 168 9.80 13.96 9.05
N LEU A 169 10.52 13.34 8.12
CA LEU A 169 11.93 13.00 8.27
C LEU A 169 12.81 14.26 8.40
N GLU A 170 12.56 15.28 7.60
CA GLU A 170 13.25 16.57 7.67
C GLU A 170 13.08 17.19 9.06
N SER A 171 11.85 17.25 9.58
CA SER A 171 11.56 17.76 10.92
C SER A 171 12.27 16.96 12.02
N ARG A 172 12.30 15.62 11.91
CA ARG A 172 13.00 14.75 12.88
C ARG A 172 14.51 15.00 12.87
N LEU A 173 15.15 15.06 11.70
CA LEU A 173 16.58 15.31 11.58
C LEU A 173 16.96 16.71 12.09
N GLN A 174 16.14 17.74 11.79
CA GLN A 174 16.32 19.10 12.32
C GLN A 174 16.24 19.13 13.85
N ALA A 175 15.24 18.47 14.44
CA ALA A 175 15.09 18.40 15.90
C ALA A 175 16.27 17.70 16.60
N LEU A 176 16.96 16.80 15.91
CA LEU A 176 18.15 16.11 16.41
C LEU A 176 19.46 16.84 16.07
N GLY A 177 19.40 17.97 15.36
CA GLY A 177 20.59 18.71 14.91
C GLY A 177 21.44 17.95 13.89
N LEU A 178 20.85 16.98 13.17
CA LEU A 178 21.54 16.18 12.17
C LEU A 178 21.44 16.86 10.80
N PRO A 179 22.57 17.21 10.16
CA PRO A 179 22.56 17.81 8.84
C PRO A 179 22.09 16.80 7.78
N PHE A 180 21.34 17.30 6.79
CA PHE A 180 20.90 16.47 5.68
C PHE A 180 20.86 17.22 4.34
N VAL A 181 20.93 16.45 3.26
CA VAL A 181 20.68 16.91 1.89
C VAL A 181 19.41 16.27 1.34
N ARG A 182 18.62 17.04 0.58
CA ARG A 182 17.44 16.53 -0.11
C ARG A 182 17.76 16.27 -1.58
N LEU A 183 17.40 15.09 -2.07
CA LEU A 183 17.57 14.70 -3.47
C LEU A 183 16.25 14.20 -4.06
N LEU A 184 15.89 14.67 -5.24
CA LEU A 184 14.72 14.20 -5.98
C LEU A 184 15.19 13.31 -7.13
N LEU A 185 14.74 12.06 -7.17
CA LEU A 185 15.16 11.09 -8.19
C LEU A 185 13.95 10.31 -8.72
N SER A 186 13.89 10.12 -10.04
CA SER A 186 12.96 9.15 -10.64
C SER A 186 13.43 7.73 -10.39
N GLU A 187 14.74 7.50 -10.50
CA GLU A 187 15.37 6.19 -10.35
C GLU A 187 16.63 6.30 -9.50
N ILE A 188 16.75 5.40 -8.52
CA ILE A 188 17.82 5.36 -7.51
C ILE A 188 18.79 4.26 -7.89
N PHE A 189 20.04 4.64 -8.19
CA PHE A 189 21.11 3.72 -8.56
C PHE A 189 22.33 3.92 -7.66
N PRO A 190 23.09 2.86 -7.33
CA PRO A 190 24.31 2.97 -6.55
C PRO A 190 25.29 4.00 -7.12
N SER A 191 25.51 4.00 -8.44
CA SER A 191 26.41 4.93 -9.12
C SER A 191 26.02 6.41 -8.95
N LYS A 192 24.72 6.73 -8.88
CA LYS A 192 24.26 8.11 -8.63
C LYS A 192 24.55 8.54 -7.20
N LEU A 193 24.25 7.68 -6.22
CA LEU A 193 24.44 8.03 -4.81
C LEU A 193 25.91 8.12 -4.42
N SER A 194 26.80 7.36 -5.07
CA SER A 194 28.24 7.44 -4.88
C SER A 194 28.86 8.78 -5.30
N LEU A 195 28.14 9.64 -6.03
CA LEU A 195 28.60 10.99 -6.40
C LEU A 195 28.54 11.99 -5.24
N LEU A 196 27.91 11.62 -4.11
CA LEU A 196 27.75 12.45 -2.92
C LEU A 196 28.43 11.74 -1.72
N PRO A 197 29.77 11.63 -1.72
CA PRO A 197 30.53 10.87 -0.72
C PRO A 197 30.41 11.44 0.71
N GLU A 198 30.01 12.70 0.84
CA GLU A 198 29.77 13.39 2.11
C GLU A 198 28.53 12.90 2.85
N VAL A 199 27.66 12.11 2.20
CA VAL A 199 26.46 11.53 2.83
C VAL A 199 26.81 10.19 3.46
N ASP A 200 26.60 10.06 4.77
CA ASP A 200 26.89 8.84 5.51
C ASP A 200 25.79 7.78 5.37
N VAL A 201 24.53 8.21 5.23
CA VAL A 201 23.36 7.32 5.14
C VAL A 201 22.29 7.93 4.24
N TRP A 202 21.61 7.08 3.48
CA TRP A 202 20.47 7.43 2.65
C TRP A 202 19.16 6.90 3.23
N VAL A 203 18.12 7.72 3.22
CA VAL A 203 16.73 7.31 3.46
C VAL A 203 15.96 7.55 2.17
N GLN A 204 15.35 6.50 1.62
CA GLN A 204 14.53 6.63 0.41
C GLN A 204 13.05 6.63 0.73
N VAL A 205 12.36 7.67 0.28
CA VAL A 205 10.90 7.77 0.22
C VAL A 205 10.48 7.47 -1.22
N ALA A 206 10.59 6.20 -1.60
CA ALA A 206 10.25 5.67 -2.92
C ALA A 206 9.76 4.21 -2.80
N CYS A 207 10.26 3.28 -3.63
CA CYS A 207 9.95 1.86 -3.52
C CYS A 207 10.70 1.19 -2.34
N PRO A 208 10.01 0.64 -1.32
CA PRO A 208 10.65 0.00 -0.16
C PRO A 208 11.59 -1.16 -0.51
N ARG A 209 11.31 -1.85 -1.62
CA ARG A 209 12.09 -3.01 -2.07
C ARG A 209 13.50 -2.65 -2.55
N LEU A 210 13.79 -1.38 -2.83
CA LEU A 210 15.16 -0.90 -3.08
C LEU A 210 16.05 -1.07 -1.84
N SER A 211 15.54 -0.77 -0.65
CA SER A 211 16.28 -0.98 0.59
C SER A 211 16.32 -2.46 0.98
N ILE A 212 15.19 -3.15 0.87
CA ILE A 212 15.05 -4.54 1.32
C ILE A 212 15.88 -5.50 0.46
N ASP A 213 15.75 -5.43 -0.87
CA ASP A 213 16.40 -6.40 -1.77
C ASP A 213 17.76 -5.92 -2.26
N TRP A 214 17.88 -4.62 -2.53
CA TRP A 214 19.05 -4.04 -3.21
C TRP A 214 19.93 -3.22 -2.27
N GLY A 215 19.58 -3.08 -0.99
CA GLY A 215 20.28 -2.20 -0.06
C GLY A 215 21.77 -2.50 0.10
N THR A 216 22.18 -3.78 -0.07
CA THR A 216 23.58 -4.20 0.01
C THR A 216 24.39 -3.87 -1.26
N ALA A 217 23.75 -3.46 -2.36
CA ALA A 217 24.43 -3.00 -3.57
C ALA A 217 24.93 -1.54 -3.44
N PHE A 218 24.49 -0.82 -2.40
CA PHE A 218 24.91 0.55 -2.12
C PHE A 218 26.10 0.56 -1.16
N HIS A 219 27.08 1.42 -1.44
CA HIS A 219 28.26 1.56 -0.58
C HIS A 219 27.94 2.16 0.80
N LYS A 220 26.93 3.04 0.86
CA LYS A 220 26.40 3.63 2.08
C LYS A 220 25.02 3.00 2.38
N PRO A 221 24.61 2.87 3.66
CA PRO A 221 23.33 2.29 3.99
C PRO A 221 22.16 3.01 3.31
N LEU A 222 21.28 2.25 2.67
CA LEU A 222 20.03 2.73 2.07
C LEU A 222 18.84 2.21 2.88
N LEU A 223 18.19 3.11 3.63
CA LEU A 223 17.11 2.78 4.56
C LEU A 223 15.73 3.06 3.97
N THR A 224 14.74 2.26 4.39
CA THR A 224 13.34 2.66 4.27
C THR A 224 12.99 3.75 5.31
N PRO A 225 11.86 4.47 5.17
CA PRO A 225 11.44 5.44 6.18
C PRO A 225 11.16 4.80 7.55
N TYR A 226 10.68 3.54 7.57
CA TYR A 226 10.52 2.75 8.79
C TYR A 226 11.88 2.50 9.46
N GLU A 227 12.88 2.05 8.70
CA GLU A 227 14.23 1.78 9.21
C GLU A 227 14.91 3.05 9.72
N ALA A 228 14.66 4.20 9.06
CA ALA A 228 15.12 5.50 9.54
C ALA A 228 14.50 5.86 10.90
N ALA A 229 13.20 5.63 11.10
CA ALA A 229 12.55 5.84 12.40
C ALA A 229 13.17 4.96 13.51
N VAL A 230 13.56 3.71 13.18
CA VAL A 230 14.28 2.83 14.12
C VAL A 230 15.72 3.31 14.37
N ALA A 231 16.42 3.78 13.34
CA ALA A 231 17.78 4.31 13.46
C ALA A 231 17.83 5.59 14.31
N LEU A 232 16.86 6.48 14.12
CA LEU A 232 16.69 7.73 14.88
C LEU A 232 16.09 7.52 16.29
N ARG A 233 15.80 6.27 16.67
CA ARG A 233 15.24 5.86 17.97
C ARG A 233 13.83 6.40 18.26
N ASP A 234 13.06 6.72 17.22
CA ASP A 234 11.67 7.12 17.36
C ASP A 234 10.79 5.92 17.73
N ILE A 235 11.16 4.73 17.25
CA ILE A 235 10.51 3.47 17.56
C ILE A 235 11.52 2.34 17.74
N SER A 236 11.07 1.25 18.37
CA SER A 236 11.82 -0.01 18.40
C SER A 236 11.61 -0.80 17.10
N TRP A 237 12.57 -1.65 16.76
CA TRP A 237 12.45 -2.62 15.69
C TRP A 237 11.23 -3.52 15.89
N GLN A 238 10.43 -3.68 14.85
CA GLN A 238 9.22 -4.50 14.80
C GLN A 238 9.55 -5.90 14.28
N GLN A 239 8.91 -6.89 14.89
CA GLN A 239 8.93 -8.30 14.46
C GLN A 239 7.49 -8.79 14.35
N PRO A 240 7.02 -9.24 13.17
CA PRO A 240 7.74 -9.35 11.90
C PRO A 240 8.09 -7.98 11.27
N TYR A 241 8.97 -7.99 10.24
CA TYR A 241 9.30 -6.77 9.49
C TYR A 241 8.03 -6.23 8.80
N PRO A 242 7.70 -4.94 8.95
CA PRO A 242 6.44 -4.41 8.44
C PRO A 242 6.45 -4.29 6.91
N MET A 243 5.41 -4.83 6.28
CA MET A 243 5.14 -4.67 4.85
C MET A 243 3.79 -3.97 4.67
N ASP A 244 3.64 -2.78 5.25
CA ASP A 244 2.38 -2.03 5.35
C ASP A 244 2.42 -0.66 4.64
N PHE A 245 3.33 -0.50 3.66
CA PHE A 245 3.71 0.80 3.11
C PHE A 245 2.54 1.64 2.54
N TYR A 246 1.57 0.98 1.90
CA TYR A 246 0.32 1.59 1.41
C TYR A 246 -0.91 1.16 2.22
N ALA A 247 -0.75 0.47 3.35
CA ALA A 247 -1.87 0.07 4.18
C ALA A 247 -2.52 1.30 4.82
N SER A 248 -3.85 1.34 4.81
CA SER A 248 -4.61 2.39 5.52
C SER A 248 -4.46 2.25 7.04
N SER A 249 -4.34 1.00 7.52
CA SER A 249 -4.08 0.62 8.92
C SER A 249 -2.58 0.49 9.21
N SER A 250 -1.76 1.39 8.65
CA SER A 250 -0.30 1.33 8.78
C SER A 250 0.22 1.85 10.12
N LEU A 251 1.39 1.35 10.52
CA LEU A 251 1.95 1.41 11.87
C LEU A 251 2.45 2.80 12.29
N GLY A 252 2.79 3.69 11.35
CA GLY A 252 3.36 4.98 11.73
C GLY A 252 3.52 5.98 10.58
N PRO A 253 3.97 7.20 10.90
CA PRO A 253 4.09 8.31 9.95
C PRO A 253 5.12 8.09 8.83
N TRP A 254 5.81 6.94 8.82
CA TRP A 254 6.73 6.49 7.79
C TRP A 254 6.07 5.75 6.61
N THR A 255 4.73 5.68 6.57
CA THR A 255 3.96 5.06 5.47
C THR A 255 3.04 6.08 4.78
N VAL A 256 2.64 5.78 3.54
CA VAL A 256 1.95 6.76 2.67
C VAL A 256 0.53 7.06 3.15
N ASN A 257 -0.17 6.05 3.65
CA ASN A 257 -1.58 6.14 4.03
C ASN A 257 -1.80 6.29 5.54
N HIS A 258 -0.75 6.51 6.33
CA HIS A 258 -0.86 6.67 7.77
C HIS A 258 -1.85 7.78 8.18
N GLY A 259 -2.77 7.42 9.08
CA GLY A 259 -3.80 8.29 9.62
C GLY A 259 -5.07 8.41 8.77
N ARG A 260 -5.14 7.78 7.58
CA ARG A 260 -6.34 7.82 6.74
C ARG A 260 -7.54 7.09 7.35
N ASP A 261 -7.33 5.94 8.00
CA ASP A 261 -8.41 5.21 8.67
C ASP A 261 -9.01 5.98 9.85
N ARG A 262 -8.19 6.77 10.56
CA ARG A 262 -8.66 7.62 11.67
C ARG A 262 -9.55 8.77 11.18
N LEU A 263 -9.29 9.28 9.97
CA LEU A 263 -10.13 10.31 9.34
C LEU A 263 -11.48 9.76 8.86
N LEU A 264 -11.54 8.47 8.50
CA LEU A 264 -12.79 7.79 8.11
C LEU A 264 -13.67 7.37 9.30
N GLN A 265 -13.11 7.35 10.52
CA GLN A 265 -13.80 6.93 11.75
C GLN A 265 -14.35 8.09 12.61
N VAL A 266 -14.26 9.35 12.17
CA VAL A 266 -14.89 10.46 12.88
C VAL A 266 -16.43 10.30 12.85
N PRO A 267 -17.12 10.07 13.98
CA PRO A 267 -18.58 10.03 13.98
C PRO A 267 -19.13 11.45 13.90
N GLY A 268 -19.95 11.72 12.89
CA GLY A 268 -20.97 12.78 12.93
C GLY A 268 -20.75 13.98 12.00
N ARG A 269 -21.47 13.98 10.88
CA ARG A 269 -22.44 15.07 10.67
C ARG A 269 -23.76 14.61 11.31
N PRO A 270 -24.45 15.42 12.13
CA PRO A 270 -25.79 15.08 12.53
C PRO A 270 -26.65 14.96 11.26
N ALA A 271 -27.43 13.89 11.16
CA ALA A 271 -28.53 13.85 10.20
C ALA A 271 -29.38 15.10 10.41
N LEU A 272 -29.70 15.83 9.35
CA LEU A 272 -30.67 16.92 9.40
C LEU A 272 -31.98 16.35 9.93
N GLY A 273 -32.22 16.53 11.23
CA GLY A 273 -33.51 16.33 11.85
C GLY A 273 -34.49 17.31 11.22
N LYS A 274 -35.66 16.81 10.83
CA LYS A 274 -36.80 17.59 10.35
C LYS A 274 -37.00 18.81 11.27
N VAL A 275 -36.79 20.01 10.73
CA VAL A 275 -37.15 21.25 11.41
C VAL A 275 -38.67 21.28 11.51
N GLN A 276 -39.16 21.15 12.74
CA GLN A 276 -40.55 21.41 13.10
C GLN A 276 -40.87 22.88 12.83
N GLY A 277 -42.06 23.12 12.26
CA GLY A 277 -42.50 24.44 11.84
C GLY A 277 -42.52 25.48 12.96
N TRP A 278 -42.21 26.72 12.60
CA TRP A 278 -42.47 27.89 13.44
C TRP A 278 -43.72 28.65 12.96
N PRO A 279 -44.44 29.32 13.89
CA PRO A 279 -45.75 29.90 13.63
C PRO A 279 -45.69 31.27 12.95
N VAL A 280 -46.77 31.52 12.21
CA VAL A 280 -47.12 32.70 11.40
C VAL A 280 -47.07 34.03 12.17
N ARG A 281 -46.65 35.11 11.50
CA ARG A 281 -47.04 36.51 11.77
C ARG A 281 -47.16 37.33 10.46
N PRO A 282 -47.92 38.44 10.47
CA PRO A 282 -49.04 38.65 9.54
C PRO A 282 -48.77 39.61 8.36
N SER A 283 -49.63 39.51 7.33
CA SER A 283 -49.73 40.45 6.19
C SER A 283 -50.37 41.79 6.58
N PRO A 284 -49.95 42.88 5.92
CA PRO A 284 -50.85 43.63 5.00
C PRO A 284 -50.06 44.22 3.80
N ALA A 285 -50.59 44.74 2.69
CA ALA A 285 -51.87 44.75 1.99
C ALA A 285 -51.59 45.39 0.59
N ALA A 286 -52.52 45.17 -0.36
CA ALA A 286 -52.85 46.02 -1.52
C ALA A 286 -51.92 46.09 -2.76
N ALA A 287 -52.39 45.42 -3.82
CA ALA A 287 -52.67 45.93 -5.17
C ALA A 287 -51.66 46.81 -5.92
N CYS A 288 -51.22 46.34 -7.10
CA CYS A 288 -51.37 47.12 -8.32
C CYS A 288 -51.35 46.20 -9.56
N GLU A 289 -52.35 46.40 -10.40
CA GLU A 289 -52.54 45.82 -11.73
C GLU A 289 -51.54 46.43 -12.75
N LEU A 290 -51.49 45.84 -13.96
CA LEU A 290 -50.85 46.33 -15.19
C LEU A 290 -49.37 45.96 -15.39
N CYS A 291 -49.09 44.84 -16.07
CA CYS A 291 -48.44 44.87 -17.39
C CYS A 291 -48.40 43.46 -18.02
N SER A 292 -48.71 43.43 -19.31
CA SER A 292 -48.90 42.28 -20.18
C SER A 292 -47.60 41.68 -20.73
N CYS A 293 -47.67 40.41 -21.15
CA CYS A 293 -47.05 39.80 -22.35
C CYS A 293 -46.18 38.54 -22.11
N ARG A 294 -46.86 37.40 -22.29
CA ARG A 294 -46.56 36.22 -23.14
C ARG A 294 -45.33 35.33 -22.90
N ASP A 295 -45.67 34.04 -22.75
CA ASP A 295 -44.86 32.86 -23.01
C ASP A 295 -44.32 32.81 -24.45
N GLU A 296 -43.08 32.35 -24.60
CA GLU A 296 -42.66 31.56 -25.77
C GLU A 296 -41.71 30.42 -25.34
N GLU A 297 -42.16 29.20 -25.61
CA GLU A 297 -41.34 27.99 -25.68
C GLU A 297 -40.42 28.05 -26.91
N VAL A 298 -39.18 27.58 -26.77
CA VAL A 298 -38.33 27.23 -27.92
C VAL A 298 -37.86 25.79 -27.77
N SER A 299 -38.30 24.95 -28.70
CA SER A 299 -37.91 23.55 -28.91
C SER A 299 -36.57 23.42 -29.68
N PRO A 300 -35.89 22.27 -29.64
CA PRO A 300 -34.50 22.10 -30.04
C PRO A 300 -34.34 21.76 -31.54
N ILE A 301 -33.19 22.10 -32.11
CA ILE A 301 -32.80 21.67 -33.47
C ILE A 301 -31.41 21.02 -33.41
N ALA A 302 -31.35 19.77 -33.86
CA ALA A 302 -30.19 19.11 -34.44
C ALA A 302 -30.40 19.06 -35.97
N PRO A 303 -29.38 18.81 -36.82
CA PRO A 303 -28.50 17.63 -36.75
C PRO A 303 -27.05 17.94 -36.40
#